data_AF-A0A2W2FGI2-F1
#
_entry.id   AF-A0A2W2FGI2-F1
#
_cell.length_a   1.000
_cell.length_b   1.000
_cell.length_c   1.000
_cell.angle_alpha   90.00
_cell.angle_beta   90.00
_cell.angle_gamma   90.00
#
_symmetry.space_group_name_H-M   'P 1'
#
loop_
_entity.id
_entity.type
_entity.pdbx_description
1 polymer ?
#
loop_
_entity_poly.entity_id
_entity_poly.type
_entity_poly.pdbx_seq_one_letter_code
_entity_poly.pdbx_strand_id
1 'polypeptide(L)'
;MVDSWTPPQRGNCTYTVHLEHLFEVVLPPAHPDLEPMTVAELLDTGDLKADPLTEADRKRGGTGYHWSLWVGDAARGYYDDHASLQLDVGILAAPGVERVEWLDREEFVAGAPTLCVDGMTAVVANVLADPRVRV
;
A
#
# COMPACT_ATOMS: atom_id res chain seq x y z
N MET A 1 -25.41 7.06 -11.25
CA MET A 1 -25.38 7.53 -9.85
C MET A 1 -24.18 6.86 -9.23
N VAL A 2 -23.12 7.62 -8.96
CA VAL A 2 -21.90 7.07 -8.36
C VAL A 2 -22.18 7.02 -6.87
N ASP A 3 -22.24 5.82 -6.30
CA ASP A 3 -22.38 5.66 -4.86
C ASP A 3 -21.27 6.45 -4.16
N SER A 4 -21.66 7.30 -3.22
CA SER A 4 -20.75 8.03 -2.35
C SER A 4 -20.05 7.03 -1.43
N TRP A 5 -19.11 6.27 -1.96
CA TRP A 5 -18.29 5.38 -1.16
C TRP A 5 -17.59 6.22 -0.09
N THR A 6 -17.76 5.80 1.15
CA THR A 6 -17.09 6.38 2.30
C THR A 6 -16.17 5.31 2.86
N PRO A 7 -14.90 5.62 3.13
CA PRO A 7 -13.98 4.68 3.76
C PRO A 7 -14.60 4.01 4.98
N PRO A 8 -14.57 2.67 5.05
CA PRO A 8 -14.90 1.94 6.26
C PRO A 8 -14.12 2.50 7.45
N GLN A 9 -14.80 2.67 8.58
CA GLN A 9 -14.11 2.85 9.85
C GLN A 9 -13.45 1.53 10.26
N ARG A 10 -12.42 1.60 11.09
CA ARG A 10 -11.65 0.43 11.53
C ARG A 10 -12.50 -0.72 12.08
N GLY A 11 -13.55 -0.44 12.84
CA GLY A 11 -14.47 -1.46 13.37
C GLY A 11 -15.27 -2.23 12.29
N ASN A 12 -15.31 -1.70 11.06
CA ASN A 12 -15.97 -2.30 9.89
C ASN A 12 -14.97 -2.71 8.80
N CYS A 13 -13.66 -2.63 9.08
CA CYS A 13 -12.62 -3.06 8.16
C CYS A 13 -12.58 -4.59 8.10
N THR A 14 -12.55 -5.17 6.90
CA THR A 14 -12.47 -6.63 6.74
C THR A 14 -11.04 -7.19 6.83
N TYR A 15 -10.03 -6.31 6.83
CA TYR A 15 -8.63 -6.73 6.95
C TYR A 15 -8.28 -6.96 8.42
N THR A 16 -7.66 -8.09 8.73
CA THR A 16 -7.48 -8.56 10.12
C THR A 16 -6.24 -8.00 10.80
N VAL A 17 -5.25 -7.52 10.03
CA VAL A 17 -3.99 -6.97 10.54
C VAL A 17 -3.97 -5.48 10.27
N HIS A 18 -4.01 -4.65 11.30
CA HIS A 18 -3.93 -3.19 11.15
C HIS A 18 -2.55 -2.67 11.52
N LEU A 19 -2.33 -1.41 11.18
CA LEU A 19 -1.02 -0.76 11.15
C LEU A 19 -0.27 -0.79 12.49
N GLU A 20 -0.98 -0.78 13.62
CA GLU A 20 -0.37 -0.83 14.96
C GLU A 20 0.45 -2.10 15.22
N HIS A 21 0.17 -3.19 14.50
CA HIS A 21 0.91 -4.43 14.64
C HIS A 21 2.21 -4.44 13.80
N LEU A 22 2.40 -3.43 12.96
CA LEU A 22 3.46 -3.42 11.94
C LEU A 22 4.50 -2.33 12.18
N PHE A 23 4.26 -1.36 13.06
CA PHE A 23 5.17 -0.22 13.28
C PHE A 23 6.62 -0.61 13.53
N GLU A 24 6.86 -1.66 14.32
CA GLU A 24 8.22 -2.13 14.67
C GLU A 24 8.81 -3.11 13.64
N VAL A 25 8.07 -3.45 12.58
CA VAL A 25 8.57 -4.34 11.53
C VAL A 25 9.69 -3.63 10.78
N VAL A 26 10.89 -4.20 10.86
CA VAL A 26 12.07 -3.76 10.12
C VAL A 26 12.00 -4.31 8.70
N LEU A 27 12.14 -3.42 7.73
CA LEU A 27 12.19 -3.72 6.31
C LEU A 27 13.66 -3.82 5.88
N PRO A 28 14.13 -5.01 5.49
CA PRO A 28 15.45 -5.15 4.88
C PRO A 28 15.46 -4.42 3.54
N PRO A 29 16.54 -3.72 3.19
CA PRO A 29 16.63 -3.04 1.90
C PRO A 29 16.76 -4.04 0.75
N ALA A 30 16.31 -3.66 -0.45
CA ALA A 30 16.54 -4.39 -1.69
C ALA A 30 17.98 -4.23 -2.19
N HIS A 31 18.63 -3.11 -1.84
CA HIS A 31 20.00 -2.79 -2.22
C HIS A 31 20.92 -2.68 -1.00
N PRO A 32 22.17 -3.17 -1.08
CA PRO A 32 23.08 -3.28 0.07
C PRO A 32 23.64 -1.93 0.55
N ASP A 33 23.41 -0.84 -0.17
CA ASP A 33 23.85 0.52 0.13
C ASP A 33 22.84 1.31 0.98
N LEU A 34 21.68 0.74 1.24
CA LEU A 34 20.64 1.34 2.09
C LEU A 34 20.67 0.72 3.49
N GLU A 35 20.31 1.52 4.49
CA GLU A 35 20.08 1.04 5.86
C GLU A 35 18.66 0.49 5.99
N PRO A 36 18.41 -0.55 6.81
CA PRO A 36 17.06 -0.99 7.12
C PRO A 36 16.24 0.11 7.79
N MET A 37 14.96 0.23 7.44
CA MET A 37 13.99 1.11 8.11
C MET A 37 12.80 0.31 8.63
N THR A 38 12.19 0.80 9.69
CA THR A 38 10.92 0.32 10.20
C THR A 38 9.74 0.87 9.39
N VAL A 39 8.60 0.19 9.45
CA VAL A 39 7.34 0.72 8.91
C VAL A 39 6.99 2.07 9.55
N ALA A 40 7.23 2.24 10.85
CA ALA A 40 7.02 3.52 11.53
C ALA A 40 7.83 4.66 10.89
N GLU A 41 9.12 4.43 10.61
CA GLU A 41 9.96 5.44 9.98
C GLU A 41 9.50 5.82 8.57
N LEU A 42 9.00 4.87 7.77
CA LEU A 42 8.41 5.17 6.45
C LEU A 42 7.12 5.99 6.54
N LEU A 43 6.30 5.74 7.57
CA LEU A 43 5.09 6.54 7.82
C LEU A 43 5.45 7.95 8.29
N ASP A 44 6.41 8.07 9.19
CA ASP A 44 6.85 9.35 9.76
C ASP A 44 7.50 10.26 8.71
N THR A 45 8.22 9.67 7.74
CA THR A 45 8.78 10.38 6.58
C THR A 45 7.76 10.67 5.48
N GLY A 46 6.60 10.01 5.52
CA GLY A 46 5.57 10.13 4.49
C GLY A 46 5.86 9.33 3.22
N ASP A 47 6.86 8.46 3.24
CA ASP A 47 7.22 7.55 2.14
C ASP A 47 6.31 6.32 2.05
N LEU A 48 5.41 6.13 3.01
CA LEU A 48 4.33 5.15 2.93
C LEU A 48 3.01 5.79 3.36
N LYS A 49 2.00 5.75 2.49
CA LYS A 49 0.68 6.33 2.81
C LYS A 49 -0.44 5.67 2.00
N ALA A 50 -1.64 5.60 2.59
CA ALA A 50 -2.87 5.38 1.84
C ALA A 50 -3.85 6.52 2.11
N ASP A 51 -4.50 7.03 1.07
CA ASP A 51 -5.54 8.06 1.16
C ASP A 51 -6.79 7.63 0.37
N PRO A 52 -8.00 8.04 0.80
CA PRO A 52 -9.18 7.89 -0.03
C PRO A 52 -8.98 8.56 -1.39
N LEU A 53 -9.35 7.86 -2.45
CA LEU A 53 -9.11 8.32 -3.80
C LEU A 53 -9.84 9.62 -4.11
N THR A 54 -9.11 10.60 -4.62
CA THR A 54 -9.68 11.90 -5.00
C THR A 54 -10.47 11.80 -6.31
N GLU A 55 -11.28 12.82 -6.62
CA GLU A 55 -11.94 12.89 -7.92
C GLU A 55 -10.95 13.04 -9.09
N ALA A 56 -9.81 13.69 -8.86
CA ALA A 56 -8.77 13.85 -9.89
C ALA A 56 -8.16 12.49 -10.26
N ASP A 57 -7.83 11.67 -9.27
CA ASP A 57 -7.20 10.38 -9.50
C ASP A 57 -8.17 9.35 -10.08
N ARG A 58 -9.46 9.44 -9.72
CA ARG A 58 -10.52 8.65 -10.39
C ARG A 58 -10.58 8.90 -11.89
N LYS A 59 -10.31 10.13 -12.36
CA LYS A 59 -10.29 10.43 -13.80
C LYS A 59 -9.05 9.84 -14.50
N ARG A 60 -7.96 9.59 -13.76
CA ARG A 60 -6.72 8.97 -14.27
C ARG A 60 -6.80 7.45 -14.27
N GLY A 61 -7.20 6.84 -13.16
CA GLY A 61 -7.23 5.38 -12.97
C GLY A 61 -8.51 4.69 -13.42
N GLY A 62 -9.59 5.44 -13.67
CA GLY A 62 -10.88 4.86 -14.07
C GLY A 62 -11.75 4.42 -12.88
N THR A 63 -12.72 3.54 -13.14
CA THR A 63 -13.76 3.17 -12.16
C THR A 63 -13.40 1.91 -11.36
N GLY A 64 -13.82 1.86 -10.09
CA GLY A 64 -13.64 0.71 -9.19
C GLY A 64 -12.48 0.85 -8.22
N TYR A 65 -11.79 2.01 -8.21
CA TYR A 65 -10.74 2.33 -7.25
C TYR A 65 -11.28 3.17 -6.10
N HIS A 66 -10.72 2.93 -4.91
CA HIS A 66 -11.15 3.51 -3.65
C HIS A 66 -10.00 4.21 -2.91
N TRP A 67 -8.76 3.78 -3.15
CA TRP A 67 -7.56 4.26 -2.47
C TRP A 67 -6.52 4.76 -3.47
N SER A 68 -5.84 5.85 -3.12
CA SER A 68 -4.51 6.19 -3.64
C SER A 68 -3.48 5.69 -2.62
N LEU A 69 -2.42 5.03 -3.10
CA LEU A 69 -1.32 4.54 -2.29
C LEU A 69 -0.05 5.24 -2.74
N TRP A 70 0.69 5.77 -1.77
CA TRP A 70 1.97 6.39 -1.98
C TRP A 70 3.08 5.50 -1.41
N VAL A 71 4.04 5.17 -2.27
CA VAL A 71 5.25 4.42 -1.94
C VAL A 71 6.42 5.27 -2.44
N GLY A 72 6.84 6.20 -1.60
CA GLY A 72 7.83 7.23 -1.89
C GLY A 72 9.24 6.69 -2.08
N ASP A 73 10.16 7.57 -2.46
CA ASP A 73 11.54 7.22 -2.80
C ASP A 73 12.26 6.42 -1.69
N ALA A 74 12.01 6.71 -0.40
CA ALA A 74 12.62 5.90 0.66
C ALA A 74 12.04 4.48 0.65
N ALA A 75 10.71 4.33 0.53
CA ALA A 75 10.04 3.03 0.48
C ALA A 75 10.46 2.19 -0.75
N ARG A 76 10.81 2.85 -1.87
CA ARG A 76 11.34 2.20 -3.08
C ARG A 76 12.64 1.45 -2.87
N GLY A 77 13.43 1.85 -1.86
CA GLY A 77 14.64 1.15 -1.48
C GLY A 77 14.43 -0.27 -0.92
N TYR A 78 13.18 -0.64 -0.59
CA TYR A 78 12.84 -1.87 0.13
C TYR A 78 12.14 -2.95 -0.71
N TYR A 79 11.99 -2.70 -2.01
CA TYR A 79 11.49 -3.67 -2.98
C TYR A 79 12.20 -3.51 -4.34
N ASP A 80 12.14 -4.53 -5.20
CA ASP A 80 12.67 -4.54 -6.56
C ASP A 80 11.52 -4.79 -7.55
N ASP A 81 11.39 -3.92 -8.56
CA ASP A 81 10.36 -3.99 -9.61
C ASP A 81 10.45 -5.29 -10.45
N HIS A 82 11.61 -5.98 -10.38
CA HIS A 82 11.89 -7.24 -11.07
C HIS A 82 11.93 -8.46 -10.14
N ALA A 83 11.60 -8.29 -8.86
CA ALA A 83 11.53 -9.40 -7.91
C ALA A 83 10.48 -10.44 -8.30
N SER A 84 10.62 -11.65 -7.72
CA SER A 84 9.70 -12.76 -7.88
C SER A 84 8.27 -12.45 -7.42
N LEU A 85 8.11 -11.51 -6.48
CA LEU A 85 6.83 -10.92 -6.11
C LEU A 85 6.88 -9.41 -6.36
N GLN A 86 6.22 -8.95 -7.41
CA GLN A 86 6.02 -7.52 -7.64
C GLN A 86 5.10 -6.93 -6.57
N LEU A 87 5.36 -5.67 -6.18
CA LEU A 87 4.66 -5.00 -5.09
C LEU A 87 3.14 -4.92 -5.33
N ASP A 88 2.72 -4.53 -6.52
CA ASP A 88 1.30 -4.48 -6.93
C ASP A 88 0.63 -5.85 -6.90
N VAL A 89 1.33 -6.91 -7.34
CA VAL A 89 0.84 -8.29 -7.27
C VAL A 89 0.66 -8.73 -5.82
N GLY A 90 1.59 -8.38 -4.93
CA GLY A 90 1.49 -8.66 -3.50
C GLY A 90 0.30 -7.93 -2.85
N ILE A 91 0.09 -6.65 -3.21
CA ILE A 91 -1.05 -5.86 -2.73
C ILE A 91 -2.36 -6.47 -3.23
N LEU A 92 -2.44 -6.84 -4.52
CA LEU A 92 -3.62 -7.45 -5.12
C LEU A 92 -3.97 -8.80 -4.49
N ALA A 93 -2.98 -9.57 -4.03
CA ALA A 93 -3.21 -10.85 -3.37
C ALA A 93 -3.77 -10.71 -1.94
N ALA A 94 -3.80 -9.50 -1.37
CA ALA A 94 -4.29 -9.28 -0.02
C ALA A 94 -5.83 -9.39 0.07
N PRO A 95 -6.39 -10.04 1.11
CA PRO A 95 -7.83 -10.15 1.29
C PRO A 95 -8.55 -8.80 1.28
N GLY A 96 -9.56 -8.67 0.42
CA GLY A 96 -10.38 -7.46 0.27
C GLY A 96 -9.81 -6.43 -0.71
N VAL A 97 -8.63 -6.67 -1.29
CA VAL A 97 -8.14 -5.93 -2.45
C VAL A 97 -8.60 -6.65 -3.71
N GLU A 98 -9.32 -5.92 -4.56
CA GLU A 98 -9.93 -6.44 -5.78
C GLU A 98 -9.15 -6.05 -7.03
N ARG A 99 -8.48 -4.88 -7.00
CA ARG A 99 -7.74 -4.30 -8.13
C ARG A 99 -6.58 -3.45 -7.62
N VAL A 100 -5.47 -3.43 -8.35
CA VAL A 100 -4.32 -2.54 -8.13
C VAL A 100 -3.77 -2.12 -9.48
N GLU A 101 -3.50 -0.83 -9.68
CA GLU A 101 -2.86 -0.30 -10.87
C GLU A 101 -1.86 0.80 -10.50
N TRP A 102 -0.80 0.95 -11.28
CA TRP A 102 0.15 2.05 -11.16
C TRP A 102 -0.40 3.30 -11.86
N LEU A 103 -0.40 4.44 -11.16
CA LEU A 103 -0.68 5.76 -11.74
C LEU A 103 0.59 6.52 -12.11
N ASP A 104 1.65 6.31 -11.34
CA ASP A 104 3.00 6.84 -11.54
C ASP A 104 4.00 5.96 -10.79
N ARG A 105 5.29 6.31 -10.86
CA ARG A 105 6.41 5.59 -10.24
C ARG A 105 6.29 5.35 -8.73
N GLU A 106 5.61 6.23 -8.00
CA GLU A 106 5.42 6.16 -6.53
C GLU A 106 3.95 6.04 -6.15
N GLU A 107 3.05 6.02 -7.14
CA GLU A 107 1.62 6.17 -6.93
C GLU A 107 0.87 4.99 -7.51
N PHE A 108 0.07 4.34 -6.66
CA PHE A 108 -0.83 3.26 -7.03
C PHE A 108 -2.27 3.66 -6.74
N VAL A 109 -3.20 3.01 -7.43
CA VAL A 109 -4.60 2.99 -7.05
C VAL A 109 -5.05 1.59 -6.70
N ALA A 110 -5.85 1.46 -5.64
CA ALA A 110 -6.39 0.19 -5.22
C ALA A 110 -7.92 0.21 -5.08
N GLY A 111 -8.55 -0.82 -5.62
CA GLY A 111 -9.95 -1.14 -5.40
C GLY A 111 -10.07 -2.03 -4.17
N ALA A 112 -10.38 -1.45 -3.01
CA ALA A 112 -10.56 -2.22 -1.78
C ALA A 112 -11.70 -1.61 -0.93
N PRO A 113 -12.97 -1.82 -1.33
CA PRO A 113 -14.10 -1.09 -0.78
C PRO A 113 -14.37 -1.38 0.69
N THR A 114 -13.90 -2.53 1.19
CA THR A 114 -14.13 -3.03 2.56
C THR A 114 -12.96 -2.82 3.51
N LEU A 115 -11.85 -2.26 3.02
CA LEU A 115 -10.69 -1.92 3.85
C LEU A 115 -10.84 -0.50 4.39
N CYS A 116 -10.33 -0.24 5.59
CA CYS A 116 -10.13 1.12 6.09
C CYS A 116 -8.71 1.62 5.72
N VAL A 117 -8.41 2.90 6.00
CA VAL A 117 -7.10 3.50 5.68
C VAL A 117 -5.94 2.77 6.36
N ASP A 118 -6.09 2.43 7.64
CA ASP A 118 -5.09 1.67 8.40
C ASP A 118 -4.91 0.26 7.81
N GLY A 119 -6.00 -0.37 7.39
CA GLY A 119 -5.98 -1.70 6.78
C GLY A 119 -5.27 -1.69 5.42
N MET A 120 -5.56 -0.69 4.59
CA MET A 120 -4.90 -0.53 3.29
C MET A 120 -3.41 -0.20 3.45
N THR A 121 -3.05 0.67 4.39
CA THR A 121 -1.65 0.96 4.72
C THR A 121 -0.93 -0.29 5.24
N ALA A 122 -1.60 -1.07 6.09
CA ALA A 122 -1.07 -2.33 6.62
C ALA A 122 -0.88 -3.41 5.54
N VAL A 123 -1.75 -3.45 4.52
CA VAL A 123 -1.53 -4.32 3.34
C VAL A 123 -0.20 -3.98 2.68
N VAL A 124 0.05 -2.71 2.35
CA VAL A 124 1.29 -2.31 1.67
C VAL A 124 2.50 -2.60 2.55
N ALA A 125 2.44 -2.27 3.84
CA ALA A 125 3.50 -2.56 4.81
C ALA A 125 3.82 -4.06 4.91
N ASN A 126 2.80 -4.93 4.95
CA ASN A 126 2.99 -6.38 4.98
C ASN A 126 3.63 -6.91 3.70
N VAL A 127 3.27 -6.36 2.54
CA VAL A 127 3.87 -6.75 1.27
C VAL A 127 5.33 -6.30 1.21
N LEU A 128 5.64 -5.08 1.64
CA LEU A 128 7.02 -4.62 1.78
C LEU A 128 7.84 -5.48 2.76
N ALA A 129 7.21 -6.02 3.80
CA ALA A 129 7.88 -6.93 4.73
C ALA A 129 8.19 -8.31 4.11
N ASP A 130 7.45 -8.73 3.08
CA ASP A 130 7.66 -10.04 2.42
C ASP A 130 9.03 -10.08 1.74
N PRO A 131 9.92 -11.04 2.06
CA PRO A 131 11.25 -11.12 1.45
C PRO A 131 11.22 -11.30 -0.08
N ARG A 132 10.13 -11.83 -0.64
CA ARG A 132 10.01 -12.08 -2.09
C ARG A 132 9.89 -10.81 -2.91
N VAL A 133 9.62 -9.65 -2.30
CA VAL A 133 9.63 -8.36 -3.01
C VAL A 133 11.03 -7.83 -3.27
N ARG A 134 12.09 -8.54 -2.84
CA ARG A 134 13.50 -8.14 -2.98
C ARG A 134 14.36 -9.15 -3.73
N VAL A 135 13.82 -10.31 -4.11
CA VAL A 135 14.58 -11.45 -4.66
C VAL A 135 13.94 -12.08 -5.88
#